data_AF-A0A9X8NWJ4-F1
#
_entry.id   AF-A0A9X8NWJ4-F1
#
_cell.length_a   1.000
_cell.length_b   1.000
_cell.length_c   1.000
_cell.angle_alpha   90.00
_cell.angle_beta   90.00
_cell.angle_gamma   90.00
#
_symmetry.space_group_name_H-M   'P 1'
#
loop_
_entity.id
_entity.type
_entity.pdbx_description
1 polymer ?
#
loop_
_entity_poly.entity_id
_entity_poly.type
_entity_poly.pdbx_seq_one_letter_code
_entity_poly.pdbx_strand_id
1 'polypeptide(L)'
;MSNVSRCCLVCDHQIKTYQSSKDEYQEVTVCPKCNGAFVDKWKLEKYKQRLEEFGELVSNSTEKDCGEATLSVLNKMIDSLLEGNQSVENNETIQNQATEA
;
A
#
# COMPACT_ATOMS: atom_id res chain seq x y z
N MET A 1 15.72 9.12 -8.84
CA MET A 1 16.09 9.58 -7.49
C MET A 1 14.90 10.31 -6.91
N SER A 2 14.31 9.79 -5.85
CA SER A 2 13.06 10.29 -5.27
C SER A 2 13.26 10.55 -3.78
N ASN A 3 12.79 11.71 -3.31
CA ASN A 3 12.72 12.00 -1.89
C ASN A 3 11.49 11.30 -1.32
N VAL A 4 11.71 10.36 -0.40
CA VAL A 4 10.63 9.63 0.27
C VAL A 4 10.53 10.15 1.70
N SER A 5 9.34 10.59 2.10
CA SER A 5 9.07 11.05 3.46
C SER A 5 8.34 9.95 4.22
N ARG A 6 8.96 9.42 5.27
CA ARG A 6 8.39 8.32 6.07
C ARG A 6 8.02 8.77 7.47
N CYS A 7 6.98 8.18 8.03
CA CYS A 7 6.57 8.37 9.42
C CYS A 7 6.30 7.04 10.13
N CYS A 8 6.64 6.97 11.41
CA CYS A 8 6.31 5.82 12.25
C CYS A 8 4.89 5.96 12.78
N LEU A 9 4.10 4.89 12.69
CA LEU A 9 2.75 4.85 13.23
C LEU A 9 2.70 4.62 14.75
N VAL A 10 3.83 4.30 15.38
CA VAL A 10 3.91 3.99 16.82
C VAL A 10 4.50 5.14 17.62
N CYS A 11 5.59 5.75 17.15
CA CYS A 11 6.33 6.76 17.90
C CYS A 11 6.41 8.14 17.21
N ASP A 12 5.64 8.34 16.13
CA ASP A 12 5.56 9.58 15.34
C ASP A 12 6.88 10.10 14.77
N HIS A 13 7.94 9.29 14.84
CA HIS A 13 9.22 9.62 14.26
C HIS A 13 9.08 9.81 12.75
N GLN A 14 9.73 10.85 12.21
CA GLN A 14 9.68 11.17 10.79
C GLN A 14 11.09 11.36 10.23
N ILE A 15 11.32 10.84 9.04
CA ILE A 15 12.56 11.01 8.30
C ILE A 15 12.23 11.26 6.82
N LYS A 16 12.99 12.17 6.19
CA LYS A 16 13.06 12.25 4.73
C LYS A 16 14.30 11.51 4.27
N THR A 17 14.12 10.41 3.56
CA THR A 17 15.19 9.58 3.03
C THR A 17 15.30 9.76 1.54
N TYR A 18 16.53 9.70 1.04
CA TYR A 18 16.79 9.67 -0.38
C TYR A 18 16.75 8.23 -0.87
N GLN A 19 15.84 7.91 -1.80
CA GLN A 19 15.77 6.59 -2.41
C GLN A 19 16.51 6.63 -3.75
N SER A 20 17.53 5.79 -3.92
CA SER A 20 18.21 5.63 -5.19
C SER A 20 17.28 4.97 -6.20
N SER A 21 17.48 5.21 -7.50
CA SER A 21 16.71 4.52 -8.55
C SER A 21 17.03 3.03 -8.66
N LYS A 22 18.08 2.56 -7.98
CA LYS A 22 18.46 1.15 -7.91
C LYS A 22 17.85 0.42 -6.70
N ASP A 23 17.31 1.17 -5.73
CA ASP A 23 16.71 0.58 -4.55
C ASP A 23 15.25 0.28 -4.85
N GLU A 24 14.81 -0.95 -4.55
CA GLU A 24 13.40 -1.32 -4.64
C GLU A 24 12.58 -0.46 -3.65
N TYR A 25 11.48 0.10 -4.15
CA TYR A 25 10.63 0.94 -3.33
C TYR A 25 9.80 0.08 -2.37
N GLN A 26 9.91 0.39 -1.07
CA GLN A 26 9.10 -0.22 -0.03
C GLN A 26 8.21 0.85 0.63
N GLU A 27 6.90 0.63 0.54
CA GLU A 27 5.87 1.48 1.14
C GLU A 27 5.92 1.42 2.67
N VAL A 28 6.19 0.24 3.21
CA VAL A 28 6.32 -0.02 4.64
C VAL A 28 7.70 -0.60 4.92
N THR A 29 8.38 0.00 5.89
CA THR A 29 9.68 -0.43 6.40
C THR A 29 9.63 -0.47 7.91
N VAL A 30 10.73 -0.83 8.57
CA VAL A 30 10.83 -0.90 10.03
C VAL A 30 11.35 0.42 10.59
N CYS A 31 10.70 0.94 11.63
CA CYS A 31 11.11 2.17 12.28
C CYS A 31 12.44 1.96 13.01
N PRO A 32 13.48 2.79 12.75
CA PRO A 32 14.78 2.63 13.39
C PRO A 32 14.77 2.94 14.90
N LYS A 33 13.71 3.58 15.42
CA LYS A 33 13.61 3.97 16.84
C LYS A 33 12.86 2.96 17.72
N CYS A 34 11.83 2.32 17.18
CA CYS A 34 10.91 1.51 17.99
C CYS A 34 10.51 0.20 17.34
N ASN A 35 11.09 -0.14 16.18
CA ASN A 35 10.74 -1.32 15.39
C ASN A 35 9.27 -1.39 14.92
N GLY A 36 8.50 -0.32 15.12
CA GLY A 36 7.14 -0.19 14.60
C GLY A 36 7.10 0.02 13.09
N ALA A 37 5.90 -0.03 12.51
CA ALA A 37 5.69 0.23 11.10
C ALA A 37 6.13 1.66 10.72
N PHE A 38 6.94 1.77 9.67
CA PHE A 38 7.51 3.02 9.16
C PHE A 38 7.09 3.20 7.70
N VAL A 39 6.08 4.05 7.50
CA VAL A 39 5.30 4.12 6.26
C VAL A 39 5.61 5.37 5.46
N ASP A 40 5.54 5.28 4.13
CA ASP A 40 5.58 6.45 3.25
C ASP A 40 4.33 7.32 3.43
N LYS A 41 4.52 8.60 3.75
CA LYS A 41 3.44 9.57 3.92
C LYS A 41 2.63 9.79 2.65
N TRP A 42 3.27 9.82 1.49
CA TRP A 42 2.56 10.07 0.23
C TRP A 42 1.55 8.95 -0.05
N LYS A 43 1.96 7.69 0.17
CA LYS A 43 1.08 6.54 0.01
C LYS A 43 0.00 6.50 1.09
N LEU A 44 0.35 6.85 2.34
CA LEU A 44 -0.60 6.93 3.45
C LEU A 44 -1.76 7.91 3.15
N GLU A 45 -1.45 9.10 2.63
CA GLU A 45 -2.48 10.09 2.25
C GLU A 45 -3.35 9.59 1.09
N LYS A 46 -2.78 8.87 0.12
CA LYS A 46 -3.54 8.24 -0.96
C LYS A 46 -4.54 7.19 -0.44
N TYR A 47 -4.16 6.41 0.56
CA TYR A 47 -5.08 5.46 1.18
C TYR A 47 -6.20 6.15 1.95
N LYS A 48 -5.91 7.24 2.68
CA LYS A 48 -6.96 8.03 3.35
C LYS A 48 -7.98 8.60 2.37
N GLN A 49 -7.51 9.20 1.28
CA GLN A 49 -8.38 9.72 0.23
C GLN A 49 -9.30 8.63 -0.33
N ARG A 50 -8.73 7.46 -0.63
CA ARG A 50 -9.51 6.32 -1.12
C ARG A 50 -10.52 5.83 -0.08
N LEU A 51 -10.18 5.82 1.20
CA LEU A 51 -11.10 5.47 2.29
C LEU A 51 -12.25 6.47 2.40
N GLU A 52 -12.02 7.75 2.19
CA GLU A 52 -13.07 8.77 2.16
C GLU A 52 -14.03 8.55 0.98
N GLU A 53 -13.50 8.27 -0.22
CA GLU A 53 -14.29 7.88 -1.40
C GLU A 53 -15.16 6.64 -1.13
N PHE A 54 -14.64 5.66 -0.38
CA PHE A 54 -15.41 4.48 0.04
C PHE A 54 -16.41 4.76 1.17
N GLY A 55 -16.09 5.67 2.10
CA GLY A 55 -17.00 6.07 3.19
C GLY A 55 -18.27 6.75 2.67
N GLU A 56 -18.17 7.47 1.57
CA GLU A 56 -19.31 8.06 0.86
C GLU A 56 -20.24 6.98 0.25
N LEU A 57 -19.68 5.84 -0.20
CA LEU A 57 -20.46 4.68 -0.66
C LEU A 57 -21.19 3.97 0.50
N VAL A 58 -20.57 3.87 1.68
CA VAL A 58 -21.17 3.19 2.84
C VAL A 58 -22.29 4.02 3.47
N SER A 59 -22.15 5.34 3.51
CA SER A 59 -23.11 6.25 4.16
C SER A 59 -24.47 6.32 3.44
N ASN A 60 -24.55 5.94 2.17
CA ASN A 60 -25.80 5.91 1.39
C ASN A 60 -26.57 4.58 1.50
N SER A 61 -26.02 3.59 2.21
CA SER A 61 -26.66 2.30 2.44
C SER A 61 -27.50 2.37 3.72
N THR A 62 -28.73 2.89 3.61
CA THR A 62 -29.69 2.96 4.71
C THR A 62 -29.91 1.59 5.35
N GLU A 63 -29.98 1.58 6.68
CA GLU A 63 -30.32 0.46 7.56
C GLU A 63 -31.60 -0.26 7.12
N LYS A 64 -31.50 -1.26 6.25
CA LYS A 64 -32.50 -2.34 6.17
C LYS A 64 -31.96 -3.53 5.38
N ASP A 65 -32.01 -4.69 6.03
CA ASP A 65 -31.70 -6.05 5.55
C ASP A 65 -30.23 -6.51 5.54
N CYS A 66 -29.87 -7.08 6.70
CA CYS A 66 -29.29 -8.42 6.86
C CYS A 66 -27.96 -8.73 6.14
N GLY A 67 -26.85 -8.49 6.84
CA GLY A 67 -25.65 -9.37 6.98
C GLY A 67 -24.81 -9.77 5.77
N GLU A 68 -25.41 -10.05 4.61
CA GLU A 68 -24.79 -10.71 3.47
C GLU A 68 -24.37 -9.70 2.38
N ALA A 69 -25.17 -8.65 2.18
CA ALA A 69 -24.83 -7.54 1.28
C ALA A 69 -23.63 -6.72 1.78
N THR A 70 -23.50 -6.56 3.11
CA THR A 70 -22.36 -5.85 3.73
C THR A 70 -21.04 -6.57 3.51
N LEU A 71 -21.03 -7.91 3.59
CA LEU A 71 -19.83 -8.72 3.30
C LEU A 71 -19.42 -8.66 1.83
N SER A 72 -20.38 -8.65 0.89
CA SER A 72 -20.09 -8.50 -0.54
C SER A 72 -19.47 -7.14 -0.87
N VAL A 73 -19.97 -6.07 -0.24
CA VAL A 73 -19.42 -4.72 -0.39
C VAL A 73 -18.01 -4.61 0.21
N LEU A 74 -17.77 -5.24 1.37
CA LEU A 74 -16.44 -5.30 1.98
C LEU A 74 -15.43 -6.10 1.12
N ASN A 75 -15.83 -7.24 0.57
CA ASN A 75 -14.95 -8.02 -0.33
C ASN A 75 -14.58 -7.22 -1.59
N LYS A 76 -15.56 -6.53 -2.20
CA LYS A 76 -15.29 -5.63 -3.33
C LYS A 76 -14.35 -4.47 -2.97
N MET A 77 -14.44 -3.94 -1.75
CA MET A 77 -13.48 -2.95 -1.25
C MET A 77 -12.07 -3.53 -1.08
N ILE A 78 -11.97 -4.75 -0.53
CA ILE A 78 -10.69 -5.46 -0.35
C ILE A 78 -10.00 -5.69 -1.70
N ASP A 79 -10.74 -6.18 -2.71
CA ASP A 79 -10.21 -6.42 -4.06
C ASP A 79 -9.71 -5.11 -4.71
N SER A 80 -10.49 -4.04 -4.61
CA SER A 80 -10.11 -2.72 -5.13
C SER A 80 -8.84 -2.15 -4.47
N LEU A 81 -8.61 -2.46 -3.19
CA LEU A 81 -7.40 -2.06 -2.45
C LEU A 81 -6.19 -2.93 -2.83
N LEU A 82 -6.40 -4.22 -3.10
CA LEU A 82 -5.35 -5.17 -3.50
C LEU A 82 -4.86 -4.94 -4.93
N GLU A 83 -5.76 -4.65 -5.88
CA GLU A 83 -5.41 -4.38 -7.28
C GLU A 83 -4.49 -3.16 -7.43
N GLY A 84 -4.60 -2.17 -6.53
CA GLY A 84 -3.72 -0.99 -6.51
C GLY A 84 -2.26 -1.25 -6.12
N ASN A 85 -1.94 -2.45 -5.65
CA ASN A 85 -0.61 -2.86 -5.21
C ASN A 85 0.04 -3.91 -6.14
N GLN A 86 -0.66 -4.37 -7.20
CA GLN A 86 -0.22 -5.49 -8.05
C GLN A 86 0.51 -5.09 -9.35
N SER A 87 0.91 -3.82 -9.53
CA SER A 87 1.59 -3.39 -10.77
C SER A 87 3.11 -3.65 -10.79
N VAL A 88 3.63 -4.57 -9.98
CA VAL A 88 5.05 -4.96 -10.03
C VAL A 88 5.17 -6.46 -10.32
N GLU A 89 5.62 -6.71 -11.55
CA GLU A 89 6.28 -7.90 -12.09
C GLU A 89 5.47 -9.20 -12.26
N ASN A 90 4.84 -9.30 -13.44
CA ASN A 90 4.81 -10.56 -14.18
C ASN A 90 5.66 -10.41 -15.46
N ASN A 91 6.99 -10.58 -15.36
CA ASN A 91 7.80 -10.92 -16.53
C ASN A 91 9.13 -11.62 -16.19
N GLU A 92 9.11 -12.68 -15.40
CA GLU A 92 10.26 -13.60 -15.40
C GLU A 92 10.25 -14.45 -16.68
N THR A 93 10.77 -13.87 -17.76
CA THR A 93 11.25 -14.61 -18.93
C THR A 93 12.60 -15.21 -18.56
N ILE A 94 12.63 -16.50 -18.24
CA ILE A 94 13.88 -17.24 -18.02
C ILE A 94 14.65 -17.32 -19.35
N GLN A 95 15.72 -16.54 -19.49
CA GLN A 95 16.79 -16.81 -20.44
C GLN A 95 18.02 -17.29 -19.68
N ASN A 96 18.14 -18.61 -19.52
CA ASN A 96 19.37 -19.24 -19.08
C ASN A 96 20.37 -19.22 -20.24
N GLN A 97 21.29 -18.27 -20.23
CA GLN A 97 22.54 -18.36 -20.99
C GLN A 97 23.62 -18.92 -20.07
N ALA A 98 23.92 -20.21 -20.22
CA ALA A 98 25.16 -20.79 -19.74
C ALA A 98 26.11 -20.91 -20.94
N THR A 99 27.07 -20.00 -21.02
CA THR A 99 28.27 -20.16 -21.84
C THR A 99 29.46 -19.91 -20.92
N GLU A 100 30.40 -20.85 -20.88
CA GLU A 100 31.81 -20.80 -20.45
C GLU A 100 32.18 -22.23 -19.98
N ALA A 101 33.27 -22.89 -20.38
CA ALA A 101 34.37 -22.59 -21.29
C ALA A 101 35.01 -23.94 -21.70
#